data_AF-T1UBK3-F1
#
_entry.id   AF-T1UBK3-F1
#
_cell.length_a   1.000
_cell.length_b   1.000
_cell.length_c   1.000
_cell.angle_alpha   90.00
_cell.angle_beta   90.00
_cell.angle_gamma   90.00
#
_symmetry.space_group_name_H-M   'P 1'
#
loop_
_entity.id
_entity.type
_entity.pdbx_description
1 polymer ?
#
loop_
_entity_poly.entity_id
_entity_poly.type
_entity_poly.pdbx_seq_one_letter_code
_entity_poly.pdbx_strand_id
1 'polypeptide(L)'
;MELLDLDGVIEKGVFEIPSYQRGYAWQMRQLKDFWNDLEHVSKLENKFHYMHSLTLRKSDDDFGDIDFEVIDGQQRLATSLILLGLLAKITQHKDQKYSLINLEPILSYKYYGLSEAFRAIAEEKKI
;
A
#
# COMPACT_ATOMS: atom_id res chain seq x y z
N MET A 1 4.17 -21.29 -6.13
CA MET A 1 3.74 -20.22 -5.21
C MET A 1 4.91 -19.95 -4.28
N GLU A 2 5.37 -18.71 -4.24
CA GLU A 2 6.54 -18.27 -3.45
C GLU A 2 6.04 -17.35 -2.34
N LEU A 3 6.59 -17.47 -1.13
CA LEU A 3 6.26 -16.58 -0.03
C LEU A 3 7.30 -15.45 0.03
N LEU A 4 6.83 -14.22 -0.12
CA LEU A 4 7.66 -13.02 -0.16
C LEU A 4 7.06 -11.96 0.77
N ASP A 5 7.93 -11.19 1.41
CA ASP A 5 7.56 -9.90 1.99
C ASP A 5 7.53 -8.82 0.90
N LEU A 6 7.25 -7.57 1.28
CA LEU A 6 7.14 -6.48 0.32
C LEU A 6 8.47 -6.17 -0.37
N ASP A 7 9.60 -6.28 0.34
CA ASP A 7 10.93 -6.07 -0.24
C ASP A 7 11.19 -7.13 -1.31
N GLY A 8 10.96 -8.40 -0.98
CA GLY A 8 11.09 -9.50 -1.93
C GLY A 8 10.13 -9.43 -3.12
N VAL A 9 8.98 -8.77 -2.99
CA VAL A 9 8.08 -8.48 -4.12
C VAL A 9 8.68 -7.37 -4.99
N ILE A 10 9.12 -6.25 -4.41
CA ILE A 10 9.65 -5.10 -5.15
C ILE A 10 10.93 -5.48 -5.92
N GLU A 11 11.76 -6.36 -5.34
CA GLU A 11 12.97 -6.87 -6.00
C GLU A 11 12.70 -7.74 -7.23
N LYS A 12 11.46 -8.20 -7.45
CA LYS A 12 11.14 -9.02 -8.64
C LYS A 12 11.16 -8.22 -9.94
N GLY A 13 10.88 -6.91 -9.90
CA GLY A 13 10.87 -6.08 -11.10
C GLY A 13 9.84 -4.95 -11.06
N VAL A 14 9.54 -4.42 -12.24
CA VAL A 14 8.57 -3.34 -12.44
C VAL A 14 7.17 -3.91 -12.64
N PHE A 15 6.20 -3.34 -11.92
CA PHE A 15 4.81 -3.78 -11.92
C PHE A 15 3.89 -2.74 -12.55
N GLU A 16 2.96 -3.21 -13.39
CA GLU A 16 1.86 -2.41 -13.93
C GLU A 16 0.51 -2.87 -13.36
N ILE A 17 -0.40 -1.92 -13.14
CA ILE A 17 -1.83 -2.20 -12.97
C ILE A 17 -2.51 -2.01 -14.34
N PRO A 18 -2.96 -3.08 -15.01
CA PRO A 18 -3.54 -2.97 -16.34
C PRO A 18 -4.81 -2.12 -16.38
N SER A 19 -5.07 -1.48 -17.52
CA SER A 19 -6.20 -0.56 -17.69
C SER A 19 -7.58 -1.20 -17.54
N TYR A 20 -7.69 -2.52 -17.73
CA TYR A 20 -8.93 -3.27 -17.49
C TYR A 20 -9.21 -3.53 -16.01
N GLN A 21 -8.24 -3.30 -15.12
CA GLN A 21 -8.47 -3.39 -13.69
C GLN A 21 -9.27 -2.19 -13.19
N ARG A 22 -10.10 -2.41 -12.18
CA ARG A 22 -10.82 -1.31 -11.53
C ARG A 22 -9.86 -0.39 -10.80
N GLY A 23 -10.21 0.89 -10.68
CA GLY A 23 -9.50 1.83 -9.82
C GLY A 23 -9.49 1.44 -8.34
N TYR A 24 -8.80 2.23 -7.52
CA TYR A 24 -8.79 2.02 -6.07
C TYR A 24 -10.22 2.08 -5.51
N ALA A 25 -10.62 1.04 -4.77
CA ALA A 25 -12.02 0.86 -4.38
C ALA A 25 -12.21 0.36 -2.95
N TRP A 26 -11.12 0.16 -2.20
CA TRP A 26 -11.23 -0.13 -0.78
C TRP A 26 -11.91 1.02 -0.05
N GLN A 27 -12.90 0.67 0.76
CA GLN A 27 -13.66 1.58 1.60
C GLN A 27 -13.18 1.44 3.05
N MET A 28 -13.76 2.26 3.94
CA MET A 28 -13.39 2.28 5.36
C MET A 28 -13.39 0.91 6.03
N ARG A 29 -14.28 0.00 5.63
CA ARG A 29 -14.31 -1.35 6.18
C ARG A 29 -13.03 -2.12 5.84
N GLN A 30 -12.63 -2.17 4.58
CA GLN A 30 -11.42 -2.89 4.16
C GLN A 30 -10.16 -2.25 4.74
N LEU A 31 -10.12 -0.92 4.82
CA LEU A 31 -9.03 -0.19 5.45
C LEU A 31 -8.89 -0.52 6.94
N LYS A 32 -10.02 -0.65 7.65
CA LYS A 32 -10.04 -1.05 9.05
C LYS A 32 -9.56 -2.48 9.25
N ASP A 33 -9.99 -3.40 8.37
CA ASP A 33 -9.54 -4.79 8.43
C ASP A 33 -8.02 -4.88 8.23
N PHE A 34 -7.49 -4.22 7.18
CA PHE A 34 -6.05 -4.10 6.94
C PHE A 34 -5.29 -3.51 8.14
N TRP A 35 -5.85 -2.48 8.78
CA TRP A 35 -5.26 -1.86 9.96
C TRP A 35 -5.19 -2.81 11.16
N ASN A 36 -6.29 -3.53 11.43
CA ASN A 36 -6.35 -4.48 12.53
C ASN A 36 -5.35 -5.61 12.35
N ASP A 37 -5.11 -6.05 11.11
CA ASP A 37 -4.11 -7.09 10.81
C ASP A 37 -2.69 -6.62 11.15
N LEU A 38 -2.36 -5.36 10.81
CA LEU A 38 -1.08 -4.74 11.17
C LEU A 38 -0.93 -4.55 12.68
N GLU A 39 -1.98 -4.07 13.35
CA GLU A 39 -1.97 -3.90 14.81
C GLU A 39 -1.78 -5.26 15.51
N HIS A 40 -2.47 -6.29 15.03
CA HIS A 40 -2.38 -7.62 15.59
C HIS A 40 -0.95 -8.20 15.44
N VAL A 41 -0.35 -8.12 14.25
CA VAL A 41 1.02 -8.64 14.05
C VAL A 41 2.06 -7.84 14.83
N SER A 42 1.86 -6.53 15.03
CA SER A 42 2.78 -5.71 15.83
C SER A 42 2.90 -6.15 17.30
N LYS A 43 1.88 -6.85 17.82
CA LYS A 43 1.84 -7.38 19.19
C LYS A 43 2.43 -8.79 19.30
N LEU A 44 2.75 -9.42 18.16
CA LEU A 44 3.28 -10.78 18.09
C LEU A 44 4.79 -10.73 17.81
N GLU A 45 5.60 -11.27 18.70
CA GLU A 45 7.04 -11.37 18.46
C GLU A 45 7.33 -12.40 17.35
N ASN A 46 8.18 -12.01 16.39
CA ASN A 46 8.68 -12.86 15.31
C ASN A 46 7.61 -13.60 14.49
N LYS A 47 6.44 -12.98 14.28
CA LYS A 47 5.38 -13.51 13.40
C LYS A 47 5.11 -12.55 12.25
N PHE A 48 4.65 -13.11 11.14
CA PHE A 48 4.18 -12.36 9.98
C PHE A 48 2.68 -12.56 9.79
N HIS A 49 2.02 -11.58 9.20
CA HIS A 49 0.64 -11.71 8.74
C HIS A 49 0.63 -12.06 7.25
N TYR A 50 -0.08 -13.11 6.88
CA TYR A 50 -0.24 -13.48 5.48
C TYR A 50 -1.33 -12.63 4.81
N MET A 51 -0.90 -11.65 4.01
CA MET A 51 -1.77 -10.68 3.32
C MET A 51 -2.51 -11.23 2.09
N HIS A 52 -2.70 -12.54 2.00
CA HIS A 52 -3.22 -13.23 0.81
C HIS A 52 -2.27 -13.16 -0.40
N SER A 53 -2.60 -13.92 -1.45
CA SER A 53 -1.77 -14.03 -2.66
C SER A 53 -1.76 -12.73 -3.47
N LEU A 54 -0.61 -12.41 -4.08
CA LEU A 54 -0.50 -11.43 -5.17
C LEU A 54 -0.39 -12.23 -6.48
N THR A 55 -1.33 -12.05 -7.40
CA THR A 55 -1.32 -12.78 -8.67
C THR A 55 -0.74 -11.89 -9.75
N LEU A 56 0.29 -12.38 -10.41
CA LEU A 56 1.05 -11.66 -11.42
C LEU A 56 1.00 -12.39 -12.76
N ARG A 57 0.92 -11.63 -13.84
CA ARG A 57 1.16 -12.10 -15.20
C ARG A 57 2.47 -11.49 -15.68
N LYS A 58 3.34 -12.27 -16.32
CA LYS A 58 4.53 -11.70 -16.96
C LYS A 58 4.08 -10.77 -18.08
N SER A 59 4.65 -9.58 -18.15
CA SER A 59 4.32 -8.61 -19.20
C SER A 59 4.80 -9.11 -20.56
N ASP A 60 4.01 -8.80 -21.59
CA ASP A 60 4.40 -8.94 -23.00
C ASP A 60 4.95 -7.60 -23.55
N ASP A 61 5.32 -6.66 -22.67
CA ASP A 61 5.85 -5.35 -23.05
C ASP A 61 7.17 -5.49 -23.84
N ASP A 62 7.08 -5.27 -25.15
CA ASP A 62 8.20 -5.35 -26.09
C ASP A 62 9.29 -4.31 -25.79
N PHE A 63 8.97 -3.23 -25.06
CA PHE A 63 9.94 -2.20 -24.68
C PHE A 63 10.77 -2.60 -23.44
N GLY A 64 10.30 -3.56 -22.66
CA GLY A 64 11.00 -4.12 -21.50
C GLY A 64 11.00 -3.21 -20.26
N ASP A 65 10.12 -2.23 -20.19
CA ASP A 65 10.00 -1.32 -19.05
C ASP A 65 9.14 -1.91 -17.93
N ILE A 66 8.29 -2.90 -18.27
CA ILE A 66 7.35 -3.55 -17.34
C ILE A 66 7.64 -5.05 -17.30
N ASP A 67 7.94 -5.60 -16.13
CA ASP A 67 8.18 -7.04 -15.96
C ASP A 67 6.88 -7.83 -15.71
N PHE A 68 5.96 -7.24 -14.95
CA PHE A 68 4.75 -7.91 -14.49
C PHE A 68 3.52 -7.02 -14.50
N GLU A 69 2.38 -7.62 -14.82
CA GLU A 69 1.08 -7.03 -14.59
C GLU A 69 0.41 -7.64 -13.35
N VAL A 70 -0.24 -6.80 -12.55
CA VAL A 70 -1.00 -7.21 -11.38
C VAL A 70 -2.42 -7.66 -11.77
N ILE A 71 -2.70 -8.94 -11.58
CA ILE A 71 -4.00 -9.57 -11.90
C ILE A 71 -4.93 -9.61 -10.68
N ASP A 72 -4.39 -9.88 -9.50
CA ASP A 72 -5.12 -9.80 -8.22
C ASP A 72 -4.19 -9.28 -7.12
N GLY A 73 -4.77 -8.64 -6.11
CA GLY A 73 -4.06 -8.06 -4.97
C GLY A 73 -3.70 -6.59 -5.13
N GLN A 74 -4.11 -5.95 -6.22
CA GLN A 74 -3.83 -4.54 -6.51
C GLN A 74 -4.19 -3.59 -5.37
N GLN A 75 -5.33 -3.80 -4.69
CA GLN A 75 -5.80 -2.91 -3.63
C GLN A 75 -4.96 -3.05 -2.36
N ARG A 76 -4.50 -4.29 -2.08
CA ARG A 76 -3.61 -4.60 -0.96
C ARG A 76 -2.24 -3.96 -1.22
N LEU A 77 -1.68 -4.22 -2.39
CA LEU A 77 -0.39 -3.66 -2.81
C LEU A 77 -0.42 -2.12 -2.78
N ALA A 78 -1.42 -1.49 -3.40
CA ALA A 78 -1.57 -0.04 -3.40
C ALA A 78 -1.68 0.54 -1.97
N THR A 79 -2.49 -0.07 -1.11
CA THR A 79 -2.64 0.40 0.29
C THR A 79 -1.33 0.28 1.07
N SER A 80 -0.60 -0.83 0.91
CA SER A 80 0.72 -1.01 1.53
C SER A 80 1.73 0.03 1.07
N LEU A 81 1.81 0.30 -0.24
CA LEU A 81 2.74 1.28 -0.81
C LEU A 81 2.40 2.72 -0.35
N ILE A 82 1.11 3.07 -0.30
CA ILE A 82 0.66 4.37 0.23
C ILE A 82 1.07 4.53 1.69
N LEU A 83 0.85 3.49 2.52
CA LEU A 83 1.25 3.52 3.92
C LEU A 83 2.77 3.70 4.07
N LEU A 84 3.58 2.94 3.31
CA LEU A 84 5.03 3.08 3.32
C LEU A 84 5.49 4.48 2.90
N GLY A 85 4.88 5.06 1.85
CA GLY A 85 5.16 6.43 1.41
C GLY A 85 4.84 7.48 2.49
N LEU A 86 3.71 7.32 3.19
CA LEU A 86 3.35 8.19 4.32
C LEU A 86 4.35 8.05 5.49
N LEU A 87 4.74 6.83 5.85
CA LEU A 87 5.73 6.58 6.90
C LEU A 87 7.11 7.15 6.53
N ALA A 88 7.55 7.00 5.29
CA ALA A 88 8.79 7.59 4.79
C ALA A 88 8.76 9.12 4.89
N LYS A 89 7.65 9.76 4.49
CA LYS A 89 7.48 11.21 4.62
C LYS A 89 7.51 11.67 6.07
N ILE A 90 6.82 10.97 6.96
CA ILE A 90 6.79 11.29 8.39
C ILE A 90 8.16 11.12 9.04
N THR A 91 8.93 10.09 8.68
CA THR A 91 10.24 9.82 9.30
C THR A 91 11.35 10.74 8.80
N GLN A 92 11.26 11.24 7.56
CA GLN A 92 12.20 12.24 7.02
C GLN A 92 12.04 13.62 7.68
N HIS A 93 10.80 14.00 8.01
CA HIS A 93 10.53 15.15 8.85
C HIS A 93 10.63 14.71 10.32
N LYS A 94 11.84 14.76 10.93
CA LYS A 94 12.11 14.49 12.36
C LYS A 94 11.38 15.45 13.33
N ASP A 95 10.10 15.69 13.12
CA ASP A 95 9.26 16.43 14.04
C ASP A 95 9.07 15.56 15.28
N GLN A 96 9.39 16.11 16.45
CA GLN A 96 9.36 15.39 17.73
C GLN A 96 7.95 14.89 18.08
N LYS A 97 6.92 15.45 17.43
CA LYS A 97 5.53 14.99 17.47
C LYS A 97 5.35 13.55 16.97
N TYR A 98 6.26 13.05 16.14
CA TYR A 98 6.16 11.78 15.44
C TYR A 98 7.05 10.68 16.04
N SER A 99 7.72 10.91 17.17
CA SER A 99 8.73 9.98 17.70
C SER A 99 8.19 8.80 18.52
N LEU A 100 6.89 8.74 18.80
CA LEU A 100 6.25 7.71 19.64
C LEU A 100 4.84 7.32 19.16
N ILE A 101 4.60 7.23 17.86
CA ILE A 101 3.22 7.20 17.37
C ILE A 101 2.62 5.80 17.44
N ASN A 102 1.70 5.61 18.38
CA ASN A 102 0.51 4.82 18.14
C ASN A 102 -0.17 5.42 16.90
N LEU A 103 -0.24 4.71 15.77
CA LEU A 103 -0.68 5.25 14.47
C LEU A 103 -2.20 5.51 14.38
N GLU A 104 -2.95 5.09 15.41
CA GLU A 104 -4.37 5.39 15.61
C GLU A 104 -4.72 6.87 15.41
N PRO A 105 -4.06 7.88 16.02
CA PRO A 105 -4.35 9.30 15.83
C PRO A 105 -3.88 9.87 14.50
N ILE A 106 -2.98 9.21 13.74
CA ILE A 106 -2.66 9.65 12.37
C ILE A 106 -3.82 9.31 11.43
N LEU A 107 -4.42 8.13 11.63
CA LEU A 107 -5.59 7.69 10.88
C LEU A 107 -6.91 8.19 11.49
N SER A 108 -6.90 8.56 12.78
CA SER A 108 -8.05 9.04 13.55
C SER A 108 -8.03 10.54 13.84
N TYR A 109 -7.06 11.31 13.33
CA TYR A 109 -7.21 12.78 13.27
C TYR A 109 -8.31 13.13 12.27
N LYS A 110 -9.54 13.06 12.80
CA LYS A 110 -10.75 13.77 12.40
C LYS A 110 -10.98 13.87 10.90
N TYR A 111 -11.67 12.86 10.35
CA TYR A 111 -12.85 13.02 9.49
C TYR A 111 -12.83 14.16 8.44
N TYR A 112 -11.69 14.44 7.84
CA TYR A 112 -11.48 15.25 6.63
C TYR A 112 -10.05 14.94 6.18
N GLY A 113 -9.85 13.92 5.34
CA GLY A 113 -8.56 13.85 4.64
C GLY A 113 -8.03 12.51 4.21
N LEU A 114 -8.65 11.37 4.53
CA LEU A 114 -8.37 10.15 3.73
C LEU A 114 -8.83 10.39 2.30
N SER A 115 -10.01 10.99 2.10
CA SER A 115 -10.45 11.41 0.77
C SER A 115 -9.55 12.49 0.17
N GLU A 116 -8.96 13.42 0.93
CA GLU A 116 -8.01 14.42 0.40
C GLU A 116 -6.65 13.83 0.08
N ALA A 117 -6.13 12.88 0.86
CA ALA A 117 -4.90 12.17 0.55
C ALA A 117 -5.10 11.28 -0.69
N PHE A 118 -6.22 10.56 -0.76
CA PHE A 118 -6.61 9.81 -1.96
C PHE A 118 -6.96 10.71 -3.14
N ARG A 119 -7.53 11.91 -2.92
CA ARG A 119 -7.85 12.91 -3.95
C ARG A 119 -6.60 13.67 -4.41
N ALA A 120 -5.63 13.94 -3.54
CA ALA A 120 -4.32 14.48 -3.92
C ALA A 120 -3.54 13.47 -4.77
N ILE A 121 -3.72 12.17 -4.52
CA ILE A 121 -3.21 11.09 -5.37
C ILE A 121 -4.02 10.95 -6.68
N ALA A 122 -5.32 11.23 -6.66
CA ALA A 122 -6.21 11.11 -7.83
C ALA A 122 -6.34 12.37 -8.71
N GLU A 123 -5.97 13.56 -8.23
CA GLU A 123 -6.11 14.86 -8.92
C GLU A 123 -4.79 15.42 -9.49
N GLU A 124 -3.72 14.63 -9.65
CA GLU A 124 -2.62 15.01 -10.54
C GLU A 124 -2.91 14.61 -11.99
N LYS A 125 -3.82 15.36 -12.63
CA LYS A 125 -3.73 15.78 -14.05
C LYS A 125 -4.88 16.73 -14.38
N LYS A 126 -4.68 18.01 -14.09
CA LYS A 126 -5.14 19.13 -14.92
C LYS A 126 -4.15 20.28 -14.79
N ILE A 127 -3.11 20.22 -15.62
CA ILE A 127 -2.51 21.41 -16.23
C ILE A 127 -2.79 21.27 -17.73
#